data_AF-A0AAN6MUB3-F1
#
_entry.id   AF-A0AAN6MUB3-F1
#
_cell.length_a   1.000
_cell.length_b   1.000
_cell.length_c   1.000
_cell.angle_alpha   90.00
_cell.angle_beta   90.00
_cell.angle_gamma   90.00
#
_symmetry.space_group_name_H-M   'P 1'
#
loop_
_entity.id
_entity.type
_entity.pdbx_description
1 polymer ?
#
loop_
_entity_poly.entity_id
_entity_poly.type
_entity_poly.pdbx_seq_one_letter_code
_entity_poly.pdbx_strand_id
1 'polypeptide(L)'
;MAALRIARLLTPILLFLLTSPVAANTEKTIFLGPVPAAAPPTQSPASSLGLPTLTPANGTLRTLLPARFPSPDHPDGVATWLVLDNLTPGQRYEVRVCWAATQPTEFTLTTFPLTAVLSTPALLASLPLPQEPPSPPPKSSTPSPSQSTLLLRILATADYFTTDPSLMRDVPPVAADIILDPFLFNAVPRSLAGTACYIAAVAVAAYFIAMGLVLPRLEGVVFGSAAAGGGGVKGKGGKGGKGE
;
A
#
# COMPACT_ATOMS: atom_id res chain seq x y z
N MET A 1 -9.27 -33.67 24.46
CA MET A 1 -10.17 -32.58 23.98
C MET A 1 -9.76 -31.18 24.44
N ALA A 2 -9.34 -30.96 25.70
CA ALA A 2 -8.95 -29.63 26.19
C ALA A 2 -7.71 -29.02 25.49
N ALA A 3 -6.64 -29.81 25.28
CA ALA A 3 -5.42 -29.34 24.61
C ALA A 3 -5.65 -28.87 23.17
N LEU A 4 -6.55 -29.53 22.43
CA LEU A 4 -6.92 -29.14 21.06
C LEU A 4 -7.74 -27.83 21.03
N ARG A 5 -8.52 -27.55 22.08
CA ARG A 5 -9.25 -26.27 22.24
C ARG A 5 -8.31 -25.13 22.60
N ILE A 6 -7.33 -25.39 23.46
CA ILE A 6 -6.30 -24.41 23.86
C ILE A 6 -5.38 -24.07 22.67
N ALA A 7 -4.94 -25.06 21.90
CA ALA A 7 -4.15 -24.84 20.69
C ALA A 7 -4.90 -23.96 19.67
N ARG A 8 -6.19 -24.24 19.41
CA ARG A 8 -7.04 -23.45 18.50
C ARG A 8 -7.23 -21.99 18.95
N LEU A 9 -7.19 -21.72 20.25
CA LEU A 9 -7.28 -20.36 20.82
C LEU A 9 -5.93 -19.63 20.81
N LEU A 10 -4.81 -20.35 20.98
CA LEU A 10 -3.46 -19.77 20.97
C LEU A 10 -2.93 -19.47 19.56
N THR A 11 -3.34 -20.22 18.55
CA THR A 11 -2.92 -20.00 17.15
C THR A 11 -3.21 -18.59 16.62
N PRO A 12 -4.42 -18.01 16.74
CA PRO A 12 -4.68 -16.65 16.28
C PRO A 12 -3.91 -15.59 17.08
N ILE A 13 -3.70 -15.83 18.39
CA ILE A 13 -2.90 -14.94 19.25
C ILE A 13 -1.44 -14.93 18.80
N LEU A 14 -0.86 -16.10 18.53
CA LEU A 14 0.50 -16.21 18.02
C LEU A 14 0.64 -15.56 16.64
N LEU A 15 -0.33 -15.76 15.74
CA LEU A 15 -0.37 -15.09 14.43
C LEU A 15 -0.41 -13.57 14.56
N PHE A 16 -1.20 -13.04 15.50
CA PHE A 16 -1.28 -11.60 15.75
C PHE A 16 0.05 -11.05 16.30
N LEU A 17 0.70 -11.76 17.22
CA LEU A 17 2.01 -11.40 17.77
C LEU A 17 3.14 -11.41 16.72
N LEU A 18 2.96 -12.11 15.61
CA LEU A 18 3.90 -12.14 14.49
C LEU A 18 3.68 -11.02 13.47
N THR A 19 2.65 -10.18 13.63
CA THR A 19 2.44 -9.02 12.76
C THR A 19 3.34 -7.86 13.21
N SER A 20 4.21 -7.40 12.31
CA SER A 20 5.04 -6.22 12.51
C SER A 20 4.76 -5.21 11.40
N PRO A 21 4.65 -3.90 11.69
CA PRO A 21 4.51 -2.90 10.65
C PRO A 21 5.77 -2.90 9.78
N VAL A 22 5.60 -3.13 8.49
CA VAL A 22 6.68 -2.98 7.51
C VAL A 22 6.62 -1.55 6.99
N ALA A 23 7.65 -0.76 7.32
CA ALA A 23 7.87 0.51 6.66
C ALA A 23 8.33 0.23 5.23
N ALA A 24 7.60 0.74 4.24
CA ALA A 24 7.98 0.73 2.85
C ALA A 24 8.15 2.19 2.40
N ASN A 25 8.95 2.40 1.35
CA ASN A 25 9.10 3.71 0.71
C ASN A 25 7.86 4.03 -0.11
N THR A 26 6.77 4.28 0.59
CA THR A 26 5.50 4.70 0.06
C THR A 26 4.86 5.69 1.01
N GLU A 27 4.40 6.80 0.45
CA GLU A 27 3.62 7.80 1.16
C GLU A 27 2.23 7.80 0.55
N LYS A 28 1.20 8.00 1.39
CA LYS A 28 -0.17 7.86 0.92
C LYS A 28 -1.17 8.76 1.62
N THR A 29 -2.20 9.15 0.88
CA THR A 29 -3.36 9.85 1.42
C THR A 29 -4.66 9.18 0.96
N ILE A 30 -5.68 9.23 1.81
CA ILE A 30 -7.00 8.64 1.57
C ILE A 30 -8.04 9.74 1.62
N PHE A 31 -8.93 9.77 0.64
CA PHE A 31 -9.99 10.76 0.54
C PHE A 31 -11.26 10.15 -0.05
N LEU A 32 -12.34 10.93 0.00
CA LEU A 32 -13.60 10.61 -0.65
C LEU A 32 -13.74 11.41 -1.94
N GLY A 33 -14.29 10.80 -2.98
CA GLY A 33 -14.69 11.53 -4.19
C GLY A 33 -15.70 12.62 -3.82
N PRO A 34 -15.45 13.89 -4.17
CA PRO A 34 -16.34 14.98 -3.81
C PRO A 34 -17.66 14.87 -4.57
N VAL A 35 -18.72 15.50 -4.04
CA VAL A 35 -19.93 15.73 -4.83
C VAL A 35 -19.55 16.71 -5.96
N PRO A 36 -19.91 16.43 -7.23
CA PRO A 36 -19.55 17.32 -8.32
C PRO A 36 -20.17 18.68 -8.07
N ALA A 37 -19.36 19.73 -8.14
CA ALA A 37 -19.91 21.08 -8.16
C ALA A 37 -20.79 21.22 -9.42
N ALA A 38 -21.90 21.93 -9.32
CA ALA A 38 -22.73 22.30 -10.48
C ALA A 38 -21.98 23.34 -11.34
N ALA A 39 -20.86 22.93 -11.92
CA ALA A 39 -20.12 23.73 -12.88
C ALA A 39 -20.82 23.63 -14.24
N PRO A 40 -20.88 24.72 -15.03
CA PRO A 40 -21.38 24.66 -16.39
C PRO A 40 -20.55 23.64 -17.21
N PRO A 41 -21.14 23.01 -18.25
CA PRO A 41 -20.55 21.90 -19.02
C PRO A 41 -19.39 22.33 -19.94
N THR A 42 -18.56 23.27 -19.51
CA THR A 42 -17.45 23.80 -20.29
C THR A 42 -16.15 23.28 -19.69
N GLN A 43 -15.42 22.47 -20.47
CA GLN A 43 -14.07 21.92 -20.25
C GLN A 43 -13.68 21.56 -18.81
N SER A 44 -13.25 20.30 -18.60
CA SER A 44 -12.70 19.89 -17.30
C SER A 44 -11.65 20.92 -16.83
N PRO A 45 -11.68 21.38 -15.57
CA PRO A 45 -10.69 22.33 -15.05
C PRO A 45 -9.26 21.79 -15.14
N ALA A 46 -9.12 20.47 -15.29
CA ALA A 46 -7.88 19.79 -15.63
C ALA A 46 -7.26 20.27 -16.95
N SER A 47 -8.09 20.49 -17.97
CA SER A 47 -7.66 20.85 -19.33
C SER A 47 -7.17 22.29 -19.42
N SER A 48 -7.67 23.20 -18.57
CA SER A 48 -7.28 24.61 -18.57
C SER A 48 -5.99 24.88 -17.78
N LEU A 49 -5.64 24.03 -16.81
CA LEU A 49 -4.45 24.17 -15.98
C LEU A 49 -3.19 23.50 -16.58
N GLY A 50 -3.35 22.63 -17.58
CA GLY A 50 -2.23 21.90 -18.19
C GLY A 50 -1.54 20.89 -17.25
N LEU A 51 -2.22 20.51 -16.16
CA LEU A 51 -1.66 19.62 -15.14
C LEU A 51 -1.79 18.14 -15.55
N PRO A 52 -0.82 17.28 -15.15
CA PRO A 52 -0.96 15.84 -15.27
C PRO A 52 -2.24 15.36 -14.57
N THR A 53 -2.99 14.48 -15.24
CA THR A 53 -4.30 14.01 -14.74
C THR A 53 -4.28 12.51 -14.51
N LEU A 54 -4.78 12.09 -13.35
CA LEU A 54 -5.04 10.70 -12.98
C LEU A 54 -6.55 10.45 -12.93
N THR A 55 -7.00 9.31 -13.43
CA THR A 55 -8.40 8.88 -13.35
C THR A 55 -8.47 7.45 -12.81
N PRO A 56 -9.62 6.98 -12.30
CA PRO A 56 -9.74 5.59 -11.86
C PRO A 56 -9.46 4.56 -12.97
N ALA A 57 -9.62 4.93 -14.25
CA ALA A 57 -9.32 4.09 -15.40
C ALA A 57 -7.84 4.13 -15.80
N ASN A 58 -7.19 5.29 -15.65
CA ASN A 58 -5.75 5.47 -15.85
C ASN A 58 -5.14 6.07 -14.58
N GLY A 59 -5.04 5.23 -13.56
CA GLY A 59 -4.69 5.62 -12.20
C GLY A 59 -3.20 5.49 -11.91
N THR A 60 -2.32 5.45 -12.90
CA THR A 60 -0.87 5.31 -12.68
C THR A 60 -0.10 6.30 -13.53
N LEU A 61 0.82 7.02 -12.90
CA LEU A 61 1.71 7.97 -13.55
C LEU A 61 3.14 7.79 -13.04
N ARG A 62 4.05 7.44 -13.95
CA ARG A 62 5.48 7.43 -13.69
C ARG A 62 6.06 8.80 -14.04
N THR A 63 6.73 9.45 -13.09
CA THR A 63 7.25 10.81 -13.27
C THR A 63 8.51 11.05 -12.46
N LEU A 64 9.15 12.21 -12.70
CA LEU A 64 10.26 12.73 -11.92
C LEU A 64 9.73 13.88 -11.05
N LEU A 65 9.72 13.68 -9.74
CA LEU A 65 9.28 14.69 -8.78
C LEU A 65 10.47 15.58 -8.38
N PRO A 66 10.40 16.91 -8.61
CA PRO A 66 11.43 17.81 -8.10
C PRO A 66 11.43 17.78 -6.57
N ALA A 67 12.60 17.57 -5.99
CA ALA A 67 12.80 17.59 -4.54
C ALA A 67 13.86 18.64 -4.18
N ARG A 68 13.84 19.10 -2.93
CA ARG A 68 14.85 20.03 -2.39
C ARG A 68 15.06 19.76 -0.92
N PHE A 69 16.19 20.20 -0.39
CA PHE A 69 16.37 20.26 1.06
C PHE A 69 15.43 21.31 1.69
N PRO A 70 14.99 21.08 2.95
CA PRO A 70 14.24 22.06 3.71
C PRO A 70 14.93 23.42 3.74
N SER A 71 14.16 24.49 3.56
CA SER A 71 14.64 25.86 3.66
C SER A 71 13.57 26.76 4.29
N PRO A 72 13.89 27.96 4.81
CA PRO A 72 12.89 28.84 5.41
C PRO A 72 11.69 29.15 4.50
N ASP A 73 11.94 29.29 3.20
CA ASP A 73 10.90 29.59 2.21
C ASP A 73 10.08 28.34 1.82
N HIS A 74 10.67 27.16 2.00
CA HIS A 74 10.14 25.87 1.59
C HIS A 74 10.51 24.80 2.62
N PRO A 75 9.87 24.81 3.80
CA PRO A 75 10.18 23.86 4.87
C PRO A 75 9.84 22.43 4.46
N ASP A 76 8.76 22.26 3.71
CA ASP A 76 8.23 20.97 3.27
C ASP A 76 8.58 20.65 1.79
N GLY A 77 9.61 21.30 1.24
CA GLY A 77 10.08 21.02 -0.11
C GLY A 77 9.30 21.72 -1.24
N VAL A 78 9.33 21.13 -2.45
CA VAL A 78 8.69 21.71 -3.66
C VAL A 78 7.35 21.06 -3.94
N ALA A 79 6.36 21.88 -4.31
CA ALA A 79 5.03 21.40 -4.70
C ALA A 79 4.99 20.93 -6.16
N THR A 80 4.48 19.73 -6.36
CA THR A 80 4.02 19.21 -7.66
C THR A 80 2.51 19.04 -7.61
N TRP A 81 1.82 19.52 -8.63
CA TRP A 81 0.37 19.50 -8.72
C TRP A 81 -0.13 18.52 -9.78
N LEU A 82 -1.18 17.78 -9.45
CA LEU A 82 -1.87 16.87 -10.34
C LEU A 82 -3.38 17.04 -10.19
N VAL A 83 -4.12 16.58 -11.20
CA VAL A 83 -5.57 16.54 -11.17
C VAL A 83 -6.02 15.09 -10.98
N LEU A 84 -6.95 14.88 -10.05
CA LEU A 84 -7.65 13.62 -9.86
C LEU A 84 -9.05 13.79 -10.43
N ASP A 85 -9.32 13.18 -11.58
CA ASP A 85 -10.53 13.40 -12.36
C ASP A 85 -11.39 12.15 -12.50
N ASN A 86 -12.65 12.32 -12.89
CA ASN A 86 -13.66 11.26 -13.02
C ASN A 86 -13.78 10.38 -11.76
N LEU A 87 -13.72 11.01 -10.58
CA LEU A 87 -13.96 10.32 -9.31
C LEU A 87 -15.45 9.98 -9.16
N THR A 88 -15.76 8.98 -8.35
CA THR A 88 -17.14 8.65 -7.98
C THR A 88 -17.45 9.32 -6.65
N PRO A 89 -18.52 10.13 -6.56
CA PRO A 89 -18.89 10.81 -5.32
C PRO A 89 -19.11 9.81 -4.18
N GLY A 90 -18.50 10.08 -3.02
CA GLY A 90 -18.59 9.22 -1.84
C GLY A 90 -17.82 7.89 -1.92
N GLN A 91 -17.16 7.59 -3.05
CA GLN A 91 -16.21 6.48 -3.12
C GLN A 91 -14.89 6.88 -2.46
N ARG A 92 -14.30 5.96 -1.68
CA ARG A 92 -12.96 6.12 -1.10
C ARG A 92 -11.90 5.81 -2.14
N TYR A 93 -10.86 6.63 -2.13
CA TYR A 93 -9.67 6.48 -2.95
C TYR A 93 -8.43 6.59 -2.07
N GLU A 94 -7.39 5.85 -2.43
CA GLU A 94 -6.03 6.06 -1.94
C GLU A 94 -5.18 6.56 -3.09
N VAL A 95 -4.40 7.62 -2.84
CA VAL A 95 -3.28 7.96 -3.73
C VAL A 95 -1.99 7.66 -2.99
N ARG A 96 -1.10 6.94 -3.67
CA ARG A 96 0.23 6.59 -3.16
C ARG A 96 1.32 7.09 -4.10
N VAL A 97 2.41 7.55 -3.50
CA VAL A 97 3.69 7.81 -4.17
C VAL A 97 4.63 6.69 -3.76
N CYS A 98 5.22 6.01 -4.73
CA CYS A 98 6.19 4.94 -4.51
C CYS A 98 7.51 5.34 -5.18
N TRP A 99 8.64 5.18 -4.48
CA TRP A 99 9.96 5.57 -4.99
C TRP A 99 11.06 4.58 -4.57
N ALA A 100 12.23 4.73 -5.20
CA ALA A 100 13.38 3.89 -4.92
C ALA A 100 14.01 4.22 -3.54
N ALA A 101 14.37 3.17 -2.79
CA ALA A 101 15.04 3.30 -1.48
C ALA A 101 16.39 4.02 -1.54
N THR A 102 16.99 4.12 -2.73
CA THR A 102 18.29 4.77 -2.96
C THR A 102 18.19 6.29 -3.05
N GLN A 103 16.98 6.86 -3.04
CA GLN A 103 16.74 8.30 -3.01
C GLN A 103 15.86 8.62 -1.79
N PRO A 104 16.43 8.73 -0.57
CA PRO A 104 15.65 9.07 0.62
C PRO A 104 14.97 10.43 0.43
N THR A 105 13.65 10.45 0.54
CA THR A 105 12.84 11.63 0.29
C THR A 105 11.58 11.50 1.13
N GLU A 106 11.28 12.54 1.88
CA GLU A 106 10.04 12.68 2.61
C GLU A 106 8.99 13.30 1.68
N PHE A 107 7.81 12.69 1.63
CA PHE A 107 6.71 13.17 0.81
C PHE A 107 5.55 13.62 1.71
N THR A 108 4.83 14.64 1.29
CA THR A 108 3.55 15.03 1.90
C THR A 108 2.48 15.16 0.82
N LEU A 109 1.38 14.42 0.99
CA LEU A 109 0.29 14.36 0.02
C LEU A 109 -0.96 15.03 0.56
N THR A 110 -1.49 16.01 -0.17
CA THR A 110 -2.68 16.77 0.23
C THR A 110 -3.64 16.94 -0.94
N THR A 111 -4.92 16.65 -0.72
CA THR A 111 -5.96 16.82 -1.74
C THR A 111 -6.83 18.03 -1.44
N PHE A 112 -7.12 18.82 -2.46
CA PHE A 112 -7.93 20.04 -2.33
C PHE A 112 -9.07 20.05 -3.36
N PRO A 113 -10.28 20.47 -2.97
CA PRO A 113 -11.28 20.92 -3.92
C PRO A 113 -10.73 22.08 -4.75
N LEU A 114 -11.08 22.15 -6.03
CA LEU A 114 -10.65 23.24 -6.91
C LEU A 114 -11.02 24.62 -6.33
N THR A 115 -12.24 24.74 -5.81
CA THR A 115 -12.73 25.99 -5.18
C THR A 115 -11.85 26.40 -4.01
N ALA A 116 -11.38 25.46 -3.19
CA ALA A 116 -10.51 25.76 -2.05
C ALA A 116 -9.15 26.31 -2.50
N VAL A 117 -8.57 25.76 -3.57
CA VAL A 117 -7.30 26.26 -4.14
C VAL A 117 -7.48 27.67 -4.69
N LEU A 118 -8.54 27.91 -5.47
CA LEU A 118 -8.81 29.22 -6.06
C LEU A 118 -9.15 30.28 -5.01
N SER A 119 -9.76 29.90 -3.90
CA SER A 119 -10.08 30.81 -2.79
C SER A 119 -8.91 31.06 -1.82
N THR A 120 -7.82 30.32 -1.94
CA THR A 120 -6.66 30.43 -1.03
C THR A 120 -5.46 31.00 -1.78
N PRO A 121 -5.10 32.28 -1.59
CA PRO A 121 -4.04 32.94 -2.37
C PRO A 121 -2.69 32.20 -2.34
N ALA A 122 -2.32 31.65 -1.19
CA ALA A 122 -1.06 30.90 -1.05
C ALA A 122 -1.05 29.59 -1.88
N LEU A 123 -2.18 28.89 -1.97
CA LEU A 123 -2.28 27.67 -2.78
C LEU A 123 -2.31 28.01 -4.27
N LEU A 124 -3.07 29.04 -4.63
CA LEU A 124 -3.15 29.55 -6.00
C LEU A 124 -1.76 29.98 -6.53
N ALA A 125 -0.98 30.70 -5.71
CA ALA A 125 0.38 31.13 -6.05
C ALA A 125 1.37 29.96 -6.21
N SER A 126 1.06 28.78 -5.64
CA SER A 126 1.90 27.59 -5.77
C SER A 126 1.57 26.73 -7.00
N LEU A 127 0.51 27.05 -7.75
CA LEU A 127 0.20 26.37 -9.00
C LEU A 127 1.23 26.77 -10.07
N PRO A 128 1.63 25.83 -10.94
CA PRO A 128 2.47 26.18 -12.07
C PRO A 128 1.72 27.16 -12.99
N LEU A 129 2.46 28.09 -13.59
CA LEU A 129 1.93 28.93 -14.66
C LEU A 129 1.43 28.01 -15.79
N PRO A 130 0.28 28.32 -16.42
CA PRO A 130 -0.22 27.55 -17.54
C PRO A 130 0.86 27.43 -18.61
N GLN A 131 1.32 26.21 -18.87
CA GLN A 131 2.20 25.95 -20.00
C GLN A 131 1.35 25.89 -21.27
N GLU A 132 1.86 26.45 -22.36
CA GLU A 132 1.22 26.35 -23.68
C GLU A 132 1.03 24.87 -24.02
N PRO A 133 -0.19 24.44 -24.41
CA PRO A 133 -0.49 23.02 -24.56
C PRO A 133 0.37 22.38 -25.67
N PRO A 134 1.10 21.29 -25.39
CA PRO A 134 1.76 20.53 -26.44
C PRO A 134 0.71 19.76 -27.24
N SER A 135 0.36 20.25 -28.44
CA SER A 135 -0.45 19.57 -29.48
C SER A 135 -1.91 19.24 -29.09
N PRO A 136 -2.88 19.29 -30.03
CA PRO A 136 -4.28 19.05 -29.71
C PRO A 136 -4.52 17.65 -29.12
N PRO A 137 -5.40 17.53 -28.11
CA PRO A 137 -5.78 16.24 -27.53
C PRO A 137 -6.47 15.36 -28.59
N PRO A 138 -6.36 14.02 -28.50
CA PRO A 138 -7.21 13.13 -29.28
C PRO A 138 -8.69 13.48 -28.98
N LYS A 139 -9.45 13.70 -30.07
CA LYS A 139 -10.88 14.00 -30.05
C LYS A 139 -11.67 12.81 -29.51
N SER A 140 -11.74 12.65 -28.19
CA SER A 140 -12.66 11.72 -27.54
C SER A 140 -12.92 12.11 -26.09
N SER A 141 -13.46 13.31 -25.87
CA SER A 141 -14.08 13.65 -24.59
C SER A 141 -15.49 14.14 -24.85
N THR A 142 -16.43 13.20 -24.93
CA THR A 142 -17.85 13.50 -24.75
C THR A 142 -18.00 14.23 -23.41
N PRO A 143 -18.69 15.38 -23.35
CA PRO A 143 -18.89 16.10 -22.09
C PRO A 143 -19.72 15.22 -21.15
N SER A 144 -19.08 14.64 -20.12
CA SER A 144 -19.78 13.96 -19.04
C SER A 144 -20.25 15.01 -18.03
N PRO A 145 -21.57 15.15 -17.82
CA PRO A 145 -22.08 16.12 -16.86
C PRO A 145 -21.82 15.60 -15.45
N SER A 146 -21.23 16.44 -14.59
CA SER A 146 -20.93 16.18 -13.17
C SER A 146 -19.60 15.45 -12.92
N GLN A 147 -18.47 16.07 -13.26
CA GLN A 147 -17.15 15.52 -12.94
C GLN A 147 -16.78 15.81 -11.48
N SER A 148 -16.55 14.74 -10.72
CA SER A 148 -15.99 14.80 -9.37
C SER A 148 -14.47 14.90 -9.51
N THR A 149 -13.92 16.08 -9.18
CA THR A 149 -12.52 16.40 -9.43
C THR A 149 -11.86 16.97 -8.17
N LEU A 150 -10.61 16.58 -7.93
CA LEU A 150 -9.75 17.13 -6.88
C LEU A 150 -8.39 17.53 -7.47
N LEU A 151 -7.73 18.49 -6.83
CA LEU A 151 -6.32 18.77 -7.05
C LEU A 151 -5.50 18.04 -5.99
N LEU A 152 -4.45 17.36 -6.41
CA LEU A 152 -3.46 16.72 -5.56
C LEU A 152 -2.19 17.57 -5.54
N ARG A 153 -1.73 17.92 -4.35
CA ARG A 153 -0.42 18.52 -4.11
C ARG A 153 0.49 17.47 -3.48
N ILE A 154 1.64 17.25 -4.11
CA ILE A 154 2.72 16.42 -3.61
C ILE A 154 3.88 17.35 -3.27
N LEU A 155 4.29 17.34 -2.02
CA LEU A 155 5.46 18.04 -1.52
C LEU A 155 6.60 17.03 -1.37
N ALA A 156 7.77 17.31 -1.94
CA ALA A 156 8.92 16.41 -1.93
C ALA A 156 10.15 17.09 -1.31
N THR A 157 10.64 16.49 -0.22
CA THR A 157 11.74 17.00 0.59
C THR A 157 12.87 15.97 0.60
N ALA A 158 14.07 16.39 0.21
CA ALA A 158 15.24 15.54 0.33
C ALA A 158 15.58 15.32 1.81
N ASP A 159 15.65 14.04 2.21
CA ASP A 159 15.93 13.63 3.59
C ASP A 159 17.14 12.71 3.64
N TYR A 160 18.30 13.25 3.26
CA TYR A 160 19.58 12.55 3.34
C TYR A 160 20.74 13.50 3.60
N PHE A 161 21.84 12.94 4.08
CA PHE A 161 23.12 13.61 4.18
C PHE A 161 24.17 12.76 3.47
N THR A 162 25.00 13.40 2.65
CA THR A 162 26.08 12.73 1.92
C THR A 162 27.34 13.57 1.95
N THR A 163 28.49 12.92 1.76
CA THR A 163 29.80 13.58 1.63
C THR A 163 30.02 14.16 0.24
N ASP A 164 29.19 13.79 -0.74
CA ASP A 164 29.24 14.39 -2.08
C ASP A 164 28.66 15.81 -2.04
N PRO A 165 29.49 16.86 -2.20
CA PRO A 165 29.03 18.24 -2.13
C PRO A 165 28.11 18.61 -3.29
N SER A 166 28.09 17.85 -4.39
CA SER A 166 27.23 18.12 -5.54
C SER A 166 25.78 17.73 -5.21
N LEU A 167 25.58 16.55 -4.63
CA LEU A 167 24.27 16.08 -4.18
C LEU A 167 23.69 16.90 -3.02
N MET A 168 24.56 17.43 -2.14
CA MET A 168 24.13 18.34 -1.06
C MET A 168 23.74 19.73 -1.56
N ARG A 169 24.20 20.14 -2.75
CA ARG A 169 23.87 21.45 -3.35
C ARG A 169 22.65 21.35 -4.28
N ASP A 170 22.67 20.38 -5.17
CA ASP A 170 21.68 20.20 -6.23
C ASP A 170 21.01 18.82 -6.07
N VAL A 171 19.79 18.83 -5.53
CA VAL A 171 19.01 17.60 -5.31
C VAL A 171 18.48 17.10 -6.66
N PRO A 172 18.80 15.85 -7.06
CA PRO A 172 18.23 15.28 -8.28
C PRO A 172 16.72 15.00 -8.10
N PRO A 173 15.91 15.13 -9.16
CA PRO A 173 14.52 14.70 -9.13
C PRO A 173 14.38 13.22 -8.77
N VAL A 174 13.29 12.90 -8.07
CA VAL A 174 13.00 11.55 -7.57
C VAL A 174 12.12 10.83 -8.57
N ALA A 175 12.57 9.67 -9.05
CA ALA A 175 11.75 8.82 -9.89
C ALA A 175 10.67 8.14 -9.04
N ALA A 176 9.42 8.48 -9.32
CA ALA A 176 8.29 8.03 -8.53
C ALA A 176 7.13 7.54 -9.40
N ASP A 177 6.43 6.54 -8.88
CA ASP A 177 5.17 6.05 -9.39
C ASP A 177 4.04 6.59 -8.51
N ILE A 178 3.16 7.39 -9.11
CA ILE A 178 1.95 7.91 -8.46
C ILE A 178 0.79 7.02 -8.87
N ILE A 179 0.10 6.43 -7.89
CA ILE A 179 -0.99 5.50 -8.14
C ILE A 179 -2.26 5.95 -7.42
N LEU A 180 -3.33 6.16 -8.16
CA LEU A 180 -4.71 6.37 -7.69
C LEU A 180 -5.44 5.03 -7.68
N ASP A 181 -5.82 4.56 -6.50
CA ASP A 181 -6.47 3.26 -6.29
C ASP A 181 -7.87 3.43 -5.68
N PRO A 182 -8.95 3.04 -6.37
CA PRO A 182 -10.30 3.05 -5.82
C PRO A 182 -10.48 1.94 -4.77
N PHE A 183 -11.24 2.22 -3.71
CA PHE A 183 -11.62 1.18 -2.77
C PHE A 183 -12.81 0.37 -3.29
N LEU A 184 -12.75 -0.94 -3.09
CA LEU A 184 -13.88 -1.84 -3.20
C LEU A 184 -14.72 -1.74 -1.93
N PHE A 185 -16.01 -1.45 -2.08
CA PHE A 185 -16.96 -1.29 -0.97
C PHE A 185 -16.50 -0.29 0.11
N ASN A 186 -15.65 0.68 -0.24
CA ASN A 186 -15.04 1.64 0.70
C ASN A 186 -14.24 1.03 1.86
N ALA A 187 -13.85 -0.25 1.74
CA ALA A 187 -13.15 -1.00 2.79
C ALA A 187 -11.69 -1.33 2.42
N VAL A 188 -11.44 -1.82 1.20
CA VAL A 188 -10.11 -2.26 0.78
C VAL A 188 -9.71 -1.66 -0.57
N PRO A 189 -8.43 -1.30 -0.77
CA PRO A 189 -7.95 -0.88 -2.09
C PRO A 189 -8.18 -1.97 -3.13
N ARG A 190 -8.61 -1.60 -4.34
CA ARG A 190 -8.90 -2.56 -5.41
C ARG A 190 -7.68 -3.38 -5.79
N SER A 191 -6.49 -2.77 -5.81
CA SER A 191 -5.25 -3.49 -6.14
C SER A 191 -4.87 -4.55 -5.09
N LEU A 192 -5.33 -4.41 -3.84
CA LEU A 192 -5.05 -5.38 -2.77
C LEU A 192 -5.89 -6.67 -2.92
N ALA A 193 -7.05 -6.60 -3.58
CA ALA A 193 -8.01 -7.70 -3.61
C ALA A 193 -7.44 -9.00 -4.22
N GLY A 194 -6.68 -8.88 -5.32
CA GLY A 194 -6.05 -10.03 -5.97
C GLY A 194 -5.03 -10.73 -5.06
N THR A 195 -4.16 -9.94 -4.44
CA THR A 195 -3.15 -10.43 -3.48
C THR A 195 -3.81 -11.08 -2.26
N ALA A 196 -4.84 -10.45 -1.69
CA ALA A 196 -5.58 -11.00 -0.56
C ALA A 196 -6.25 -12.34 -0.90
N CYS A 197 -6.89 -12.43 -2.08
CA CYS A 197 -7.49 -13.67 -2.57
C CYS A 197 -6.45 -14.79 -2.72
N TYR A 198 -5.30 -14.46 -3.32
CA TYR A 198 -4.20 -15.41 -3.47
C TYR A 198 -3.66 -15.92 -2.13
N ILE A 199 -3.38 -15.01 -1.19
CA ILE A 199 -2.93 -15.38 0.17
C ILE A 199 -3.95 -16.27 0.86
N ALA A 200 -5.24 -15.95 0.75
CA ALA A 200 -6.31 -16.77 1.33
C ALA A 200 -6.33 -18.19 0.72
N ALA A 201 -6.20 -18.32 -0.61
CA ALA A 201 -6.16 -19.61 -1.28
C ALA A 201 -4.96 -20.45 -0.82
N VAL A 202 -3.77 -19.84 -0.74
CA VAL A 202 -2.55 -20.50 -0.23
C VAL A 202 -2.71 -20.94 1.22
N ALA A 203 -3.28 -20.08 2.08
CA ALA A 203 -3.52 -20.40 3.49
C ALA A 203 -4.48 -21.59 3.65
N VAL A 204 -5.55 -21.65 2.85
CA VAL A 204 -6.51 -22.76 2.85
C VAL A 204 -5.82 -24.06 2.41
N ALA A 205 -5.04 -24.02 1.32
CA ALA A 205 -4.30 -25.19 0.86
C ALA A 205 -3.29 -25.68 1.91
N ALA A 206 -2.53 -24.76 2.52
CA ALA A 206 -1.58 -25.07 3.58
C ALA A 206 -2.27 -25.70 4.80
N TYR A 207 -3.44 -25.19 5.19
CA TYR A 207 -4.23 -25.76 6.28
C TYR A 207 -4.63 -27.22 5.99
N PHE A 208 -5.11 -27.51 4.78
CA PHE A 208 -5.48 -28.88 4.41
C PHE A 208 -4.26 -29.82 4.35
N ILE A 209 -3.11 -29.35 3.84
CA ILE A 209 -1.87 -30.13 3.83
C ILE A 209 -1.38 -30.41 5.26
N ALA A 210 -1.40 -29.41 6.13
CA ALA A 210 -1.01 -29.55 7.52
C ALA A 210 -1.91 -30.58 8.25
N MET A 211 -3.22 -30.51 8.00
CA MET A 211 -4.18 -31.43 8.61
C MET A 211 -4.08 -32.85 8.06
N GLY A 212 -3.94 -33.00 6.74
CA GLY A 212 -3.98 -34.30 6.08
C GLY A 212 -2.66 -35.08 6.13
N LEU A 213 -1.51 -34.40 6.13
CA LEU A 213 -0.21 -35.05 5.96
C LEU A 213 0.76 -34.78 7.11
N VAL A 214 0.81 -33.55 7.62
CA VAL A 214 1.82 -33.15 8.61
C VAL A 214 1.46 -33.65 10.02
N LEU A 215 0.22 -33.43 10.48
CA LEU A 215 -0.21 -33.83 11.81
C LEU A 215 -0.12 -35.36 12.04
N PRO A 216 -0.60 -36.24 11.13
CA PRO A 216 -0.47 -37.68 11.33
C PRO A 216 0.99 -38.17 11.37
N ARG A 217 1.88 -37.54 10.58
CA ARG A 217 3.32 -37.87 10.56
C ARG A 217 4.02 -37.43 11.84
N LEU A 218 3.66 -36.26 12.39
CA LEU A 218 4.17 -35.78 13.67
C LEU A 218 3.70 -36.67 14.83
N GLU A 219 2.44 -37.07 14.85
CA GLU A 219 1.93 -38.04 15.83
C GLU A 219 2.68 -39.38 15.73
N GLY A 220 2.94 -39.86 14.50
CA GLY A 220 3.75 -41.06 14.28
C GLY A 220 5.18 -40.98 14.83
N VAL A 221 5.83 -39.81 14.80
CA VAL A 221 7.18 -39.61 15.36
C VAL A 221 7.14 -39.48 16.89
N VAL A 222 6.18 -38.72 17.42
CA VAL A 222 6.04 -38.49 18.88
C VAL A 222 5.62 -39.77 19.61
N PHE A 223 4.66 -40.52 19.08
CA PHE A 223 4.16 -41.75 19.70
C PHE A 223 4.90 -43.02 19.23
N GLY A 224 5.50 -43.01 18.04
CA GLY A 224 6.32 -44.11 17.54
C GLY A 224 7.64 -44.26 18.31
N SER A 225 8.21 -43.16 18.82
CA SER A 225 9.39 -43.20 19.69
C SER A 225 9.09 -43.81 21.07
N ALA A 226 7.87 -43.59 21.60
CA ALA A 226 7.45 -44.15 22.88
C ALA A 226 7.28 -45.68 22.84
N ALA A 227 6.91 -46.25 21.69
CA ALA A 227 6.77 -47.71 21.53
C ALA A 227 8.12 -48.44 21.39
N ALA A 228 9.18 -47.76 20.95
CA ALA A 228 10.50 -48.36 20.76
C ALA A 228 11.33 -48.51 22.06
N GLY A 229 10.92 -47.86 23.17
CA GLY A 229 11.64 -47.90 24.46
C GLY A 229 11.22 -49.01 25.44
N GLY A 230 10.19 -49.81 25.11
CA GLY A 230 9.58 -50.78 26.04
C GLY A 230 10.01 -52.24 25.88
N GLY A 231 11.12 -52.51 25.18
CA GLY A 231 11.53 -53.87 24.79
C GLY A 231 12.62 -54.48 25.67
N GLY A 232 12.24 -55.16 26.75
CA GLY A 232 12.91 -56.39 27.16
C GLY A 232 13.47 -56.47 28.59
N VAL A 233 12.86 -57.32 29.42
CA VAL A 233 13.52 -58.45 30.11
C VAL A 233 12.47 -59.55 30.33
N LYS A 234 12.52 -60.62 29.53
CA LYS A 234 11.79 -61.87 29.78
C LYS A 234 12.74 -62.82 30.52
N GLY A 235 12.74 -62.76 31.85
CA GLY A 235 13.53 -63.65 32.71
C GLY A 235 13.06 -65.10 32.58
N LYS A 236 13.95 -65.97 32.10
CA LYS A 236 13.71 -67.40 31.89
C LYS A 236 14.67 -68.18 32.81
N GLY A 237 14.11 -68.98 33.72
CA GLY A 237 14.70 -70.23 34.21
C GLY A 237 15.64 -70.17 35.42
N GLY A 238 15.24 -70.84 36.51
CA GLY A 238 16.12 -71.23 37.61
C GLY A 238 15.43 -72.29 38.47
N LYS A 239 15.72 -73.56 38.19
CA LYS A 239 15.17 -74.78 38.80
C LYS A 239 16.20 -75.30 39.82
N GLY A 240 15.78 -75.71 41.01
CA GLY A 240 16.59 -76.44 42.01
C GLY A 240 16.36 -75.89 43.42
N GLY A 241 16.15 -76.67 44.48
CA GLY A 241 16.21 -78.11 44.67
C GLY A 241 15.57 -78.50 46.02
N LYS A 242 15.34 -79.80 46.19
CA LYS A 242 14.85 -80.51 47.39
C LYS A 242 15.88 -80.49 48.54
N GLY A 243 15.37 -80.71 49.75
CA GLY A 243 16.07 -81.15 50.97
C GLY A 243 15.75 -80.19 52.12
N GLU A 244 15.24 -80.59 53.27
CA GLU A 244 14.94 -81.88 53.90
C GLU A 244 13.86 -81.62 54.97
#